data_AF-A0A846YAI4-F1
#
_entry.id   AF-A0A846YAI4-F1
#
_cell.length_a   1.000
_cell.length_b   1.000
_cell.length_c   1.000
_cell.angle_alpha   90.00
_cell.angle_beta   90.00
_cell.angle_gamma   90.00
#
_symmetry.space_group_name_H-M   'P 1'
#
loop_
_entity.id
_entity.type
_entity.pdbx_description
1 polymer ?
#
loop_
_entity_poly.entity_id
_entity_poly.type
_entity_poly.pdbx_seq_one_letter_code
_entity_poly.pdbx_strand_id
1 'polypeptide(L)'
;MGAVDPQVIEIVQSSPAWWQSWLPLLGSLALGGAAVIAVLVNNRTNRDAIAAADERAQRTLSVAAQHQTASAQQQADSTRLQLDAAHSQVESAHAVALVQASEHWRRDAVAGAVADSLGMSSRICQALRRDEDLTDELIGDLIHNLEAGSDRANVLRLVGSDTHYKQWRRLADTLSDVLLSALTLQRKKLQDAPPEEIRAARDHKTQMLGEVRVAERDLIIATREELGIDPN
;
A
#
# COMPACT_ATOMS: atom_id res chain seq x y z
N MET A 1 -15.01 -18.31 154.74
CA MET A 1 -15.23 -19.75 154.45
C MET A 1 -16.57 -19.87 153.74
N GLY A 2 -16.58 -20.53 152.58
CA GLY A 2 -17.75 -20.75 151.74
C GLY A 2 -17.35 -20.83 150.26
N ALA A 3 -16.87 -22.01 149.83
CA ALA A 3 -16.46 -22.30 148.46
C ALA A 3 -17.66 -22.84 147.65
N VAL A 4 -17.78 -22.46 146.35
CA VAL A 4 -18.57 -23.20 145.34
C VAL A 4 -17.96 -23.02 143.93
N ASP A 5 -17.40 -24.13 143.44
CA ASP A 5 -17.31 -24.78 142.10
C ASP A 5 -17.18 -24.05 140.73
N PRO A 6 -16.43 -24.66 139.77
CA PRO A 6 -16.08 -24.08 138.46
C PRO A 6 -17.12 -24.32 137.36
N GLN A 7 -17.33 -23.34 136.48
CA GLN A 7 -18.15 -23.48 135.26
C GLN A 7 -17.29 -23.84 134.04
N VAL A 8 -17.58 -25.00 133.42
CA VAL A 8 -17.06 -25.43 132.12
C VAL A 8 -17.88 -24.76 131.02
N ILE A 9 -17.21 -24.06 130.10
CA ILE A 9 -17.84 -23.43 128.94
C ILE A 9 -17.56 -24.29 127.72
N GLU A 10 -18.62 -24.88 127.16
CA GLU A 10 -18.61 -25.56 125.86
C GLU A 10 -19.14 -24.57 124.81
N ILE A 11 -18.27 -24.08 123.92
CA ILE A 11 -18.66 -23.14 122.87
C ILE A 11 -19.13 -23.96 121.66
N VAL A 12 -20.45 -24.02 121.47
CA VAL A 12 -21.11 -24.55 120.27
C VAL A 12 -20.91 -23.56 119.12
N GLN A 13 -20.24 -24.00 118.05
CA GLN A 13 -20.18 -23.25 116.80
C GLN A 13 -21.56 -23.19 116.14
N SER A 14 -22.03 -21.99 115.77
CA SER A 14 -23.23 -21.81 114.97
C SER A 14 -23.11 -20.58 114.09
N SER A 15 -23.06 -20.78 112.77
CA SER A 15 -23.33 -19.75 111.76
C SER A 15 -23.92 -20.43 110.53
N PRO A 16 -25.19 -20.16 110.14
CA PRO A 16 -25.78 -20.73 108.94
C PRO A 16 -25.48 -19.84 107.72
N ALA A 17 -24.89 -20.44 106.68
CA ALA A 17 -24.52 -19.78 105.43
C ALA A 17 -25.73 -19.60 104.49
N TRP A 18 -26.75 -18.83 104.92
CA TRP A 18 -28.01 -18.61 104.18
C TRP A 18 -27.84 -17.96 102.79
N TRP A 19 -26.71 -17.29 102.54
CA TRP A 19 -26.38 -16.67 101.25
C TRP A 19 -25.86 -17.68 100.21
N GLN A 20 -25.39 -18.86 100.63
CA GLN A 20 -24.87 -19.89 99.72
C GLN A 20 -25.93 -20.40 98.74
N SER A 21 -27.22 -20.37 99.12
CA SER A 21 -28.33 -20.78 98.24
C SER A 21 -28.53 -19.86 97.04
N TRP A 22 -28.02 -18.62 97.08
CA TRP A 22 -28.13 -17.64 96.00
C TRP A 22 -26.93 -17.66 95.03
N LEU A 23 -25.82 -18.31 95.42
CA LEU A 23 -24.63 -18.47 94.58
C LEU A 23 -24.91 -19.11 93.20
N PRO A 24 -25.76 -20.14 93.07
CA PRO A 24 -26.04 -20.76 91.75
C PRO A 24 -26.77 -19.81 90.81
N LEU A 25 -27.69 -18.99 91.34
CA LEU A 25 -28.44 -17.99 90.57
C LEU A 25 -27.52 -16.85 90.10
N LEU A 26 -26.67 -16.35 90.99
CA LEU A 26 -25.69 -15.32 90.66
C LEU A 26 -24.62 -15.83 89.66
N GLY A 27 -24.17 -17.07 89.82
CA GLY A 27 -23.25 -17.73 88.87
C GLY A 27 -23.87 -17.93 87.49
N SER A 28 -25.15 -18.32 87.43
CA SER A 28 -25.89 -18.47 86.17
C SER A 28 -26.13 -17.13 85.48
N LEU A 29 -26.43 -16.07 86.24
CA LEU A 29 -26.57 -14.72 85.70
C LEU A 29 -25.24 -14.21 85.10
N ALA A 30 -24.12 -14.45 85.80
CA ALA A 30 -22.80 -14.06 85.31
C ALA A 30 -22.40 -14.82 84.03
N LEU A 31 -22.64 -16.14 83.98
CA LEU A 31 -22.39 -16.97 82.79
C LEU A 31 -23.31 -16.57 81.62
N GLY A 32 -24.59 -16.31 81.89
CA GLY A 32 -25.54 -15.83 80.89
C GLY A 32 -25.15 -14.45 80.33
N GLY A 33 -24.74 -13.52 81.20
CA GLY A 33 -24.23 -12.21 80.80
C GLY A 33 -22.98 -12.31 79.93
N ALA A 34 -22.01 -13.15 80.33
CA ALA A 34 -20.80 -13.40 79.55
C ALA A 34 -21.11 -14.01 78.17
N ALA A 35 -22.07 -14.95 78.09
CA ALA A 35 -22.50 -15.55 76.84
C ALA A 35 -23.16 -14.53 75.89
N VAL A 36 -24.03 -13.65 76.41
CA VAL A 36 -24.65 -12.58 75.62
C VAL A 36 -23.61 -11.59 75.10
N ILE A 37 -22.67 -11.18 75.95
CA ILE A 37 -21.56 -10.30 75.55
C ILE A 37 -20.72 -10.98 74.46
N ALA A 38 -20.40 -12.26 74.59
CA ALA A 38 -19.65 -13.02 73.60
C ALA A 38 -20.39 -13.08 72.24
N VAL A 39 -21.71 -13.31 72.25
CA VAL A 39 -22.54 -13.30 71.02
C VAL A 39 -22.59 -11.91 70.39
N LEU A 40 -22.71 -10.84 71.18
CA LEU A 40 -22.72 -9.46 70.68
C LEU A 40 -21.36 -9.07 70.06
N VAL A 41 -20.26 -9.43 70.72
CA VAL A 41 -18.91 -9.22 70.20
C VAL A 41 -18.72 -10.03 68.91
N ASN A 42 -19.12 -11.31 68.89
CA ASN A 42 -19.04 -12.14 67.70
C ASN A 42 -19.89 -11.58 66.53
N ASN A 43 -21.08 -11.05 66.82
CA ASN A 43 -21.94 -10.42 65.81
C ASN A 43 -21.31 -9.13 65.26
N ARG A 44 -20.73 -8.29 66.13
CA ARG A 44 -19.99 -7.08 65.71
C ARG A 44 -18.78 -7.43 64.86
N THR A 45 -17.94 -8.36 65.31
CA THR A 45 -16.76 -8.81 64.56
C THR A 45 -17.15 -9.41 63.21
N ASN A 46 -18.26 -10.17 63.13
CA ASN A 46 -18.76 -10.70 61.87
C ASN A 46 -19.26 -9.58 60.94
N ARG A 47 -19.96 -8.57 61.47
CA ARG A 47 -20.37 -7.38 60.70
C ARG A 47 -19.18 -6.58 60.18
N ASP A 48 -18.16 -6.37 61.00
CA ASP A 48 -16.94 -5.66 60.60
C ASP A 48 -16.15 -6.45 59.55
N ALA A 49 -16.11 -7.78 59.67
CA ALA A 49 -15.50 -8.66 58.68
C ALA A 49 -16.22 -8.61 57.32
N ILE A 50 -17.56 -8.58 57.32
CA ILE A 50 -18.36 -8.42 56.10
C ILE A 50 -18.13 -7.05 55.46
N ALA A 51 -18.15 -5.97 56.24
CA ALA A 51 -17.88 -4.62 55.74
C ALA A 51 -16.47 -4.51 55.13
N ALA A 52 -15.45 -5.05 55.81
CA ALA A 52 -14.09 -5.08 55.30
C ALA A 52 -13.93 -5.94 54.02
N ALA A 53 -14.73 -7.01 53.88
CA ALA A 53 -14.75 -7.83 52.67
C ALA A 53 -15.42 -7.09 51.50
N ASP A 54 -16.53 -6.39 51.76
CA ASP A 54 -17.28 -5.64 50.76
C ASP A 54 -16.47 -4.44 50.22
N GLU A 55 -15.73 -3.74 51.10
CA GLU A 55 -14.78 -2.71 50.69
C GLU A 55 -13.67 -3.24 49.78
N ARG A 56 -13.13 -4.44 50.07
CA ARG A 56 -12.11 -5.06 49.21
C ARG A 56 -12.72 -5.45 47.87
N ALA A 57 -13.92 -6.03 47.86
CA ALA A 57 -14.61 -6.39 46.63
C ALA A 57 -14.88 -5.15 45.75
N GLN A 58 -15.36 -4.06 46.34
CA GLN A 58 -15.56 -2.78 45.64
C GLN A 58 -14.24 -2.23 45.08
N ARG A 59 -13.16 -2.24 45.86
CA ARG A 59 -11.83 -1.82 45.38
C ARG A 59 -11.37 -2.68 44.21
N THR A 60 -11.48 -4.01 44.30
CA THR A 60 -11.11 -4.93 43.22
C THR A 60 -11.92 -4.68 41.95
N LEU A 61 -13.23 -4.46 42.07
CA LEU A 61 -14.08 -4.12 40.92
C LEU A 61 -13.70 -2.77 40.30
N SER A 62 -13.43 -1.74 41.12
CA SER A 62 -12.99 -0.44 40.59
C SER A 62 -11.65 -0.51 39.86
N VAL A 63 -10.70 -1.29 40.39
CA VAL A 63 -9.38 -1.50 39.77
C VAL A 63 -9.53 -2.31 38.48
N ALA A 64 -10.36 -3.35 38.47
CA ALA A 64 -10.66 -4.12 37.28
C ALA A 64 -11.32 -3.26 36.17
N ALA A 65 -12.28 -2.41 36.54
CA ALA A 65 -12.92 -1.47 35.60
C ALA A 65 -11.92 -0.44 35.03
N GLN A 66 -11.01 0.07 35.86
CA GLN A 66 -9.93 0.96 35.41
C GLN A 66 -8.96 0.25 34.45
N HIS A 67 -8.57 -0.99 34.75
CA HIS A 67 -7.72 -1.76 33.82
C HIS A 67 -8.43 -2.08 32.50
N GLN A 68 -9.73 -2.38 32.55
CA GLN A 68 -10.51 -2.66 31.35
C GLN A 68 -10.67 -1.43 30.45
N THR A 69 -10.90 -0.25 31.05
CA THR A 69 -10.97 1.02 30.30
C THR A 69 -9.61 1.42 29.73
N ALA A 70 -8.54 1.31 30.51
CA ALA A 70 -7.18 1.61 30.04
C ALA A 70 -6.74 0.67 28.89
N SER A 71 -7.03 -0.62 28.99
CA SER A 71 -6.71 -1.60 27.93
C SER A 71 -7.56 -1.38 26.67
N ALA A 72 -8.85 -1.08 26.81
CA ALA A 72 -9.70 -0.72 25.68
C ALA A 72 -9.19 0.54 24.95
N GLN A 73 -8.71 1.53 25.71
CA GLN A 73 -8.17 2.76 25.13
C GLN A 73 -6.83 2.53 24.43
N GLN A 74 -5.93 1.74 25.02
CA GLN A 74 -4.69 1.31 24.36
C GLN A 74 -4.96 0.52 23.07
N GLN A 75 -6.00 -0.31 23.06
CA GLN A 75 -6.41 -1.06 21.87
C GLN A 75 -6.99 -0.13 20.79
N ALA A 76 -7.77 0.90 21.18
CA ALA A 76 -8.26 1.91 20.25
C ALA A 76 -7.13 2.77 19.65
N ASP A 77 -6.14 3.15 20.44
CA ASP A 77 -5.01 3.96 19.95
C ASP A 77 -4.08 3.14 19.06
N SER A 78 -3.81 1.88 19.40
CA SER A 78 -3.02 0.99 18.55
C SER A 78 -3.72 0.66 17.22
N THR A 79 -5.04 0.46 17.24
CA THR A 79 -5.82 0.25 16.00
C THR A 79 -5.84 1.50 15.12
N ARG A 80 -5.94 2.71 15.70
CA ARG A 80 -5.81 3.97 14.95
C ARG A 80 -4.45 4.09 14.28
N LEU A 81 -3.37 3.86 15.02
CA LEU A 81 -2.01 3.90 14.46
C LEU A 81 -1.81 2.86 13.33
N GLN A 82 -2.37 1.66 13.49
CA GLN A 82 -2.34 0.64 12.45
C GLN A 82 -3.13 1.04 11.21
N LEU A 83 -4.31 1.66 11.38
CA LEU A 83 -5.11 2.17 10.27
C LEU A 83 -4.40 3.30 9.53
N ASP A 84 -3.79 4.24 10.24
CA ASP A 84 -3.03 5.35 9.63
C ASP A 84 -1.81 4.82 8.86
N ALA A 85 -1.08 3.86 9.43
CA ALA A 85 0.02 3.19 8.76
C ALA A 85 -0.45 2.45 7.49
N ALA A 86 -1.54 1.68 7.58
CA ALA A 86 -2.13 1.00 6.43
C ALA A 86 -2.60 1.98 5.35
N HIS A 87 -3.18 3.11 5.74
CA HIS A 87 -3.62 4.15 4.81
C HIS A 87 -2.43 4.75 4.05
N SER A 88 -1.37 5.16 4.76
CA SER A 88 -0.15 5.68 4.13
C SER A 88 0.53 4.66 3.21
N GLN A 89 0.45 3.37 3.55
CA GLN A 89 0.95 2.29 2.71
C GLN A 89 0.12 2.13 1.43
N VAL A 90 -1.20 2.24 1.51
CA VAL A 90 -2.09 2.22 0.33
C VAL A 90 -1.84 3.43 -0.56
N GLU A 91 -1.71 4.63 0.01
CA GLU A 91 -1.43 5.85 -0.76
C GLU A 91 -0.10 5.76 -1.51
N SER A 92 0.96 5.32 -0.84
CA SER A 92 2.27 5.14 -1.47
C SER A 92 2.24 4.05 -2.55
N ALA A 93 1.58 2.92 -2.30
CA ALA A 93 1.40 1.88 -3.30
C ALA A 93 0.60 2.38 -4.51
N HIS A 94 -0.45 3.18 -4.28
CA HIS A 94 -1.25 3.77 -5.35
C HIS A 94 -0.44 4.77 -6.18
N ALA A 95 0.37 5.62 -5.54
CA ALA A 95 1.26 6.55 -6.23
C ALA A 95 2.28 5.81 -7.12
N VAL A 96 2.90 4.75 -6.60
CA VAL A 96 3.82 3.89 -7.38
C VAL A 96 3.09 3.23 -8.55
N ALA A 97 1.88 2.72 -8.33
CA ALA A 97 1.08 2.10 -9.37
C ALA A 97 0.71 3.08 -10.49
N LEU A 98 0.36 4.33 -10.15
CA LEU A 98 0.10 5.38 -11.13
C LEU A 98 1.33 5.70 -11.99
N VAL A 99 2.51 5.82 -11.37
CA VAL A 99 3.76 6.07 -12.09
C VAL A 99 4.11 4.91 -13.04
N GLN A 100 3.94 3.67 -12.58
CA GLN A 100 4.17 2.50 -13.42
C GLN A 100 3.17 2.43 -14.59
N ALA A 101 1.90 2.73 -14.33
CA ALA A 101 0.87 2.76 -15.36
C ALA A 101 1.14 3.85 -16.40
N SER A 102 1.57 5.05 -15.98
CA SER A 102 1.92 6.13 -16.92
C SER A 102 3.14 5.77 -17.76
N GLU A 103 4.17 5.15 -17.18
CA GLU A 103 5.35 4.70 -17.93
C GLU A 103 5.01 3.57 -18.90
N HIS A 104 4.15 2.63 -18.50
CA HIS A 104 3.71 1.56 -19.38
C HIS A 104 2.94 2.11 -20.58
N TRP A 105 1.97 3.00 -20.33
CA TRP A 105 1.23 3.69 -21.39
C TRP A 105 2.16 4.48 -22.32
N ARG A 106 3.17 5.17 -21.76
CA ARG A 106 4.15 5.94 -22.51
C ARG A 106 4.93 5.04 -23.48
N ARG A 107 5.45 3.91 -22.99
CA ARG A 107 6.18 2.91 -23.80
C ARG A 107 5.31 2.31 -24.90
N ASP A 108 4.06 1.98 -24.58
CA ASP A 108 3.12 1.43 -25.55
C ASP A 108 2.78 2.44 -26.65
N ALA A 109 2.57 3.71 -26.29
CA ALA A 109 2.32 4.78 -27.25
C ALA A 109 3.53 5.02 -28.18
N VAL A 110 4.76 5.02 -27.63
CA VAL A 110 5.99 5.12 -28.43
C VAL A 110 6.13 3.92 -29.37
N ALA A 111 5.96 2.70 -28.86
CA ALA A 111 6.06 1.48 -29.67
C ALA A 111 5.02 1.45 -30.80
N GLY A 112 3.78 1.86 -30.52
CA GLY A 112 2.72 2.00 -31.52
C GLY A 112 3.07 3.02 -32.60
N ALA A 113 3.53 4.22 -32.22
CA ALA A 113 3.91 5.26 -33.18
C ALA A 113 5.11 4.85 -34.06
N VAL A 114 6.09 4.14 -33.49
CA VAL A 114 7.22 3.57 -34.25
C VAL A 114 6.74 2.48 -35.20
N ALA A 115 5.92 1.53 -34.74
CA ALA A 115 5.38 0.45 -35.56
C ALA A 115 4.59 0.99 -36.76
N ASP A 116 3.75 1.99 -36.54
CA ASP A 116 3.00 2.64 -37.62
C ASP A 116 3.92 3.37 -38.61
N SER A 117 4.98 4.02 -38.11
CA SER A 117 5.97 4.70 -38.95
C SER A 117 6.77 3.72 -39.81
N LEU A 118 7.15 2.57 -39.26
CA LEU A 118 7.78 1.47 -40.01
C LEU A 118 6.81 0.86 -41.02
N GLY A 119 5.53 0.72 -40.67
CA GLY A 119 4.49 0.26 -41.59
C GLY A 119 4.31 1.21 -42.78
N MET A 120 4.32 2.52 -42.52
CA MET A 120 4.30 3.56 -43.56
C MET A 120 5.55 3.48 -44.45
N SER A 121 6.74 3.43 -43.85
CA SER A 121 8.02 3.31 -44.57
C SER A 121 8.05 2.08 -45.48
N SER A 122 7.60 0.93 -44.96
CA SER A 122 7.51 -0.32 -45.72
C SER A 122 6.60 -0.20 -46.95
N ARG A 123 5.41 0.41 -46.79
CA ARG A 123 4.49 0.66 -47.92
C ARG A 123 5.12 1.54 -48.99
N ILE A 124 5.76 2.65 -48.59
CA ILE A 124 6.45 3.56 -49.51
C ILE A 124 7.59 2.83 -50.24
N CYS A 125 8.46 2.14 -49.50
CA CYS A 125 9.57 1.38 -50.07
C CYS A 125 9.10 0.26 -51.00
N GLN A 126 8.00 -0.42 -50.68
CA GLN A 126 7.45 -1.48 -51.51
C GLN A 126 6.89 -0.92 -52.83
N ALA A 127 6.19 0.22 -52.78
CA ALA A 127 5.72 0.91 -53.96
C ALA A 127 6.88 1.35 -54.86
N LEU A 128 7.90 1.99 -54.28
CA LEU A 128 9.05 2.51 -55.04
C LEU A 128 9.97 1.43 -55.65
N ARG A 129 9.95 0.20 -55.12
CA ARG A 129 10.68 -0.94 -55.70
C ARG A 129 10.04 -1.49 -56.97
N ARG A 130 8.73 -1.30 -57.16
CA ARG A 130 8.02 -1.69 -58.38
C ARG A 130 8.35 -0.65 -59.46
N ASP A 131 9.43 -0.87 -60.19
CA ASP A 131 10.05 0.11 -61.10
C ASP A 131 9.22 0.45 -62.36
N GLU A 132 8.16 -0.31 -62.63
CA GLU A 132 7.44 -0.29 -63.90
C GLU A 132 6.40 0.85 -63.99
N ASP A 133 5.84 1.34 -62.87
CA ASP A 133 4.70 2.28 -62.87
C ASP A 133 4.86 3.43 -61.86
N LEU A 134 5.96 4.19 -61.93
CA LEU A 134 6.07 5.46 -61.20
C LEU A 134 5.21 6.52 -61.90
N THR A 135 3.92 6.57 -61.59
CA THR A 135 3.00 7.60 -62.07
C THR A 135 2.98 8.81 -61.12
N ASP A 136 2.57 9.97 -61.63
CA ASP A 136 2.41 11.19 -60.80
C ASP A 136 1.39 10.97 -59.68
N GLU A 137 0.31 10.23 -59.97
CA GLU A 137 -0.73 9.88 -59.00
C GLU A 137 -0.16 9.00 -57.87
N LEU A 138 0.60 7.95 -58.21
CA LEU A 138 1.24 7.10 -57.21
C LEU A 138 2.18 7.92 -56.33
N ILE A 139 3.04 8.76 -56.93
CA ILE A 139 3.99 9.53 -56.13
C ILE A 139 3.27 10.56 -55.26
N GLY A 140 2.21 11.21 -55.77
CA GLY A 140 1.35 12.09 -54.99
C GLY A 140 0.76 11.39 -53.77
N ASP A 141 0.23 10.18 -53.95
CA ASP A 141 -0.30 9.35 -52.85
C ASP A 141 0.79 8.98 -51.83
N LEU A 142 2.01 8.69 -52.29
CA LEU A 142 3.12 8.36 -51.39
C LEU A 142 3.58 9.58 -50.57
N ILE A 143 3.62 10.78 -51.17
CA ILE A 143 3.89 12.03 -50.47
C ILE A 143 2.81 12.28 -49.42
N HIS A 144 1.54 12.15 -49.80
CA HIS A 144 0.43 12.32 -48.87
C HIS A 144 0.49 11.32 -47.69
N ASN A 145 0.85 10.06 -47.96
CA ASN A 145 1.05 9.05 -46.91
C ASN A 145 2.19 9.42 -45.95
N LEU A 146 3.26 10.03 -46.45
CA LEU A 146 4.38 10.52 -45.63
C LEU A 146 3.97 11.73 -44.78
N GLU A 147 3.23 12.68 -45.35
CA GLU A 147 2.70 13.85 -44.65
C GLU A 147 1.72 13.46 -43.55
N ALA A 148 0.83 12.49 -43.82
CA ALA A 148 -0.05 11.89 -42.81
C ALA A 148 0.74 11.18 -41.69
N GLY A 149 2.02 10.87 -41.91
CA GLY A 149 2.96 10.43 -40.88
C GLY A 149 3.33 11.50 -39.85
N SER A 150 3.09 12.78 -40.13
CA SER A 150 3.44 13.90 -39.24
C SER A 150 2.64 13.88 -37.92
N ASP A 151 1.40 13.40 -37.94
CA ASP A 151 0.62 13.22 -36.71
C ASP A 151 1.25 12.18 -35.77
N ARG A 152 1.91 11.15 -36.34
CA ARG A 152 2.66 10.14 -35.57
C ARG A 152 3.96 10.72 -35.00
N ALA A 153 4.56 11.67 -35.70
CA ALA A 153 5.70 12.44 -35.19
C ALA A 153 5.37 13.20 -33.92
N ASN A 154 4.15 13.74 -33.82
CA ASN A 154 3.71 14.47 -32.64
C ASN A 154 3.65 13.58 -31.41
N VAL A 155 3.23 12.33 -31.54
CA VAL A 155 3.26 11.36 -30.43
C VAL A 155 4.70 11.14 -29.96
N LEU A 156 5.63 10.88 -30.88
CA LEU A 156 7.04 10.67 -30.52
C LEU A 156 7.69 11.92 -29.92
N ARG A 157 7.29 13.12 -30.38
CA ARG A 157 7.77 14.39 -29.83
C ARG A 157 7.25 14.69 -28.43
N LEU A 158 6.00 14.32 -28.13
CA LEU A 158 5.34 14.63 -26.86
C LEU A 158 5.58 13.58 -25.78
N VAL A 159 5.69 12.32 -26.18
CA VAL A 159 5.62 11.15 -25.29
C VAL A 159 6.92 10.33 -25.35
N GLY A 160 7.65 10.40 -26.47
CA GLY A 160 8.94 9.74 -26.65
C GLY A 160 10.12 10.56 -26.15
N SER A 161 11.31 9.94 -26.18
CA SER A 161 12.56 10.64 -25.92
C SER A 161 12.97 11.53 -27.11
N ASP A 162 13.80 12.54 -26.85
CA ASP A 162 14.38 13.40 -27.91
C ASP A 162 15.14 12.55 -28.96
N THR A 163 15.76 11.44 -28.54
CA THR A 163 16.39 10.47 -29.44
C THR A 163 15.37 9.83 -30.40
N HIS A 164 14.20 9.39 -29.91
CA HIS A 164 13.16 8.81 -30.77
C HIS A 164 12.69 9.78 -31.85
N TYR A 165 12.40 11.02 -31.44
CA TYR A 165 11.97 12.04 -32.38
C TYR A 165 13.05 12.30 -33.44
N LYS A 166 14.33 12.39 -33.06
CA LYS A 166 15.46 12.57 -33.98
C LYS A 166 15.58 11.41 -34.98
N GLN A 167 15.50 10.16 -34.52
CA GLN A 167 15.60 9.00 -35.40
C GLN A 167 14.38 8.91 -36.34
N TRP A 168 13.18 9.20 -35.84
CA TRP A 168 12.00 9.29 -36.69
C TRP A 168 12.12 10.40 -37.74
N ARG A 169 12.61 11.59 -37.35
CA ARG A 169 12.83 12.72 -38.26
C ARG A 169 13.79 12.32 -39.37
N ARG A 170 14.89 11.64 -39.02
CA ARG A 170 15.86 11.11 -39.98
C ARG A 170 15.20 10.13 -40.95
N LEU A 171 14.38 9.18 -40.47
CA LEU A 171 13.63 8.28 -41.34
C LEU A 171 12.70 9.04 -42.30
N ALA A 172 11.96 10.03 -41.81
CA ALA A 172 11.05 10.83 -42.63
C ALA A 172 11.80 11.66 -43.70
N ASP A 173 12.96 12.21 -43.35
CA ASP A 173 13.81 12.95 -44.29
C ASP A 173 14.37 12.00 -45.36
N THR A 174 14.88 10.82 -44.99
CA THR A 174 15.35 9.82 -45.96
C THR A 174 14.21 9.27 -46.85
N LEU A 175 12.99 9.14 -46.32
CA LEU A 175 11.80 8.81 -47.11
C LEU A 175 11.44 9.92 -48.10
N SER A 176 11.62 11.18 -47.73
CA SER A 176 11.42 12.32 -48.63
C SER A 176 12.47 12.30 -49.75
N ASP A 177 13.73 12.03 -49.43
CA ASP A 177 14.83 11.98 -50.40
C ASP A 177 14.63 10.85 -51.42
N VAL A 178 14.18 9.66 -50.98
CA VAL A 178 13.91 8.57 -51.92
C VAL A 178 12.71 8.88 -52.83
N LEU A 179 11.69 9.59 -52.35
CA LEU A 179 10.57 10.05 -53.18
C LEU A 179 11.05 11.07 -54.23
N LEU A 180 11.92 12.00 -53.86
CA LEU A 180 12.54 12.94 -54.80
C LEU A 180 13.39 12.23 -55.86
N SER A 181 14.12 11.18 -55.47
CA SER A 181 14.88 10.35 -56.40
C SER A 181 13.97 9.61 -57.38
N ALA A 182 12.79 9.16 -56.93
CA ALA A 182 11.79 8.50 -57.76
C ALA A 182 11.14 9.47 -58.76
N LEU A 183 10.80 10.69 -58.32
CA LEU A 183 10.33 11.77 -59.20
C LEU A 183 11.36 12.10 -60.29
N THR A 184 12.64 12.13 -59.90
CA THR A 184 13.74 12.40 -60.84
C THR A 184 13.84 11.29 -61.88
N LEU A 185 13.76 10.02 -61.46
CA LEU A 185 13.75 8.88 -62.38
C LEU A 185 12.55 8.93 -63.33
N GLN A 186 11.35 9.20 -62.81
CA GLN A 186 10.14 9.32 -63.63
C GLN A 186 10.27 10.45 -64.65
N ARG A 187 10.72 11.64 -64.23
CA ARG A 187 10.93 12.79 -65.14
C ARG A 187 11.89 12.43 -66.28
N LYS A 188 13.00 11.75 -65.96
CA LYS A 188 13.96 11.30 -66.99
C LYS A 188 13.36 10.28 -67.96
N LYS A 189 12.53 9.34 -67.47
CA LYS A 189 11.78 8.40 -68.33
C LYS A 189 10.80 9.14 -69.25
N LEU A 190 10.08 10.14 -68.75
CA LEU A 190 9.12 10.93 -69.53
C LEU A 190 9.78 11.85 -70.58
N GLN A 191 11.02 12.27 -70.33
CA GLN A 191 11.80 13.10 -71.25
C GLN A 191 12.58 12.29 -72.29
N ASP A 192 12.39 10.97 -72.35
CA ASP A 192 13.17 10.05 -73.20
C ASP A 192 14.69 10.29 -73.07
N ALA A 193 15.14 10.51 -71.83
CA ALA A 193 16.55 10.72 -71.54
C ALA A 193 17.41 9.51 -71.96
N PRO A 194 18.71 9.70 -72.19
CA PRO A 194 19.59 8.60 -72.57
C PRO A 194 19.54 7.42 -71.58
N PRO A 195 19.63 6.17 -72.07
CA PRO A 195 19.46 4.98 -71.23
C PRO A 195 20.47 4.91 -70.07
N GLU A 196 21.67 5.47 -70.23
CA GLU A 196 22.68 5.59 -69.19
C GLU A 196 22.23 6.52 -68.04
N GLU A 197 21.53 7.61 -68.35
CA GLU A 197 21.02 8.55 -67.36
C GLU A 197 19.83 7.97 -66.58
N ILE A 198 18.97 7.22 -67.26
CA ILE A 198 17.87 6.49 -66.64
C ILE A 198 18.43 5.41 -65.69
N ARG A 199 19.48 4.70 -66.13
CA ARG A 199 20.16 3.71 -65.29
C ARG A 199 20.79 4.35 -64.05
N ALA A 200 21.52 5.46 -64.21
CA ALA A 200 22.13 6.17 -63.09
C ALA A 200 21.07 6.65 -62.07
N ALA A 201 19.93 7.17 -62.53
CA ALA A 201 18.84 7.58 -61.66
C ALA A 201 18.18 6.39 -60.93
N ARG A 202 18.04 5.24 -61.60
CA ARG A 202 17.55 4.00 -60.97
C ARG A 202 18.51 3.48 -59.91
N ASP A 203 19.80 3.50 -60.19
CA ASP A 203 20.84 3.06 -59.25
C ASP A 203 20.86 3.97 -58.01
N HIS A 204 20.74 5.30 -58.22
CA HIS A 204 20.61 6.27 -57.13
C HIS A 204 19.34 6.04 -56.27
N LYS A 205 18.17 5.84 -56.88
CA LYS A 205 16.95 5.46 -56.15
C LYS A 205 17.15 4.19 -55.31
N THR A 206 17.81 3.19 -55.88
CA THR A 206 18.08 1.91 -55.19
C THR A 206 19.03 2.10 -54.02
N GLN A 207 20.04 2.97 -54.15
CA GLN A 207 20.91 3.37 -53.05
C GLN A 207 20.11 4.04 -51.92
N MET A 208 19.24 5.01 -52.24
CA MET A 208 18.40 5.70 -51.24
C MET A 208 17.46 4.74 -50.51
N LEU A 209 16.89 3.75 -51.20
CA LEU A 209 16.11 2.67 -50.55
C LEU A 209 16.94 1.86 -49.54
N GLY A 210 18.25 1.74 -49.75
CA GLY A 210 19.18 1.16 -48.80
C GLY A 210 19.39 2.04 -47.57
N GLU A 211 19.48 3.36 -47.75
CA GLU A 211 19.62 4.34 -46.66
C GLU A 211 18.35 4.40 -45.79
N VAL A 212 17.16 4.27 -46.39
CA VAL A 212 15.91 4.15 -45.63
C VAL A 212 15.97 2.95 -44.67
N ARG A 213 16.47 1.79 -45.12
CA ARG A 213 16.62 0.60 -44.24
C ARG A 213 17.58 0.83 -43.08
N VAL A 214 18.62 1.63 -43.29
CA VAL A 214 19.54 2.01 -42.20
C VAL A 214 18.81 2.89 -41.20
N ALA A 215 18.07 3.89 -41.65
CA ALA A 215 17.27 4.75 -40.77
C ALA A 215 16.18 3.98 -40.02
N GLU A 216 15.50 3.03 -40.66
CA GLU A 216 14.55 2.11 -40.01
C GLU A 216 15.22 1.32 -38.90
N ARG A 217 16.42 0.77 -39.17
CA ARG A 217 17.19 0.01 -38.18
C ARG A 217 17.60 0.87 -36.99
N ASP A 218 18.08 2.08 -37.24
CA ASP A 218 18.47 3.02 -36.18
C ASP A 218 17.27 3.37 -35.27
N LEU A 219 16.09 3.58 -35.85
CA LEU A 219 14.85 3.79 -35.10
C LEU A 219 14.45 2.56 -34.27
N ILE A 220 14.56 1.36 -34.84
CA ILE A 220 14.29 0.10 -34.13
C ILE A 220 15.25 -0.10 -32.96
N ILE A 221 16.55 0.20 -33.14
CA ILE A 221 17.56 0.08 -32.08
C ILE A 221 17.22 1.02 -30.93
N ALA A 222 16.95 2.31 -31.21
CA ALA A 222 16.56 3.28 -30.18
C ALA A 222 15.30 2.83 -29.41
N THR A 223 14.33 2.24 -30.12
CA THR A 223 13.09 1.73 -29.51
C THR A 223 13.36 0.52 -28.62
N ARG A 224 14.23 -0.40 -29.04
CA ARG A 224 14.61 -1.57 -28.23
C ARG A 224 15.35 -1.17 -26.96
N GLU A 225 16.26 -0.21 -27.06
CA GLU A 225 16.97 0.34 -25.89
C GLU A 225 16.01 0.93 -24.85
N GLU A 226 15.00 1.70 -25.29
CA GLU A 226 13.99 2.26 -24.39
C GLU A 226 13.06 1.20 -23.79
N LEU A 227 12.78 0.12 -24.51
CA LEU A 227 12.00 -1.01 -24.02
C LEU A 227 12.82 -1.98 -23.13
N GLY A 228 14.12 -1.75 -22.98
CA GLY A 228 15.01 -2.64 -22.23
C GLY A 228 15.19 -4.02 -22.88
N ILE A 229 15.07 -4.09 -24.20
CA ILE A 229 15.27 -5.32 -24.99
C ILE A 229 16.72 -5.35 -25.45
N ASP A 230 17.54 -6.21 -24.86
CA ASP A 230 18.98 -6.31 -25.15
C ASP A 230 19.29 -6.44 -26.66
N PRO A 231 20.42 -5.87 -27.12
CA PRO A 231 20.87 -6.01 -28.49
C PRO A 231 21.39 -7.43 -28.73
N ASN A 232 20.73 -8.18 -29.63
CA ASN A 232 21.28 -9.40 -30.22
C ASN A 232 22.14 -9.05 -31.44
#